data_AF-A0A2V0P173-F1
#
_entry.id   AF-A0A2V0P173-F1
#
_cell.length_a   1.000
_cell.length_b   1.000
_cell.length_c   1.000
_cell.angle_alpha   90.00
_cell.angle_beta   90.00
_cell.angle_gamma   90.00
#
_symmetry.space_group_name_H-M   'P 1'
#
loop_
_entity.id
_entity.type
_entity.pdbx_description
1 polymer ?
#
loop_
_entity_poly.entity_id
_entity_poly.type
_entity_poly.pdbx_seq_one_letter_code
_entity_poly.pdbx_strand_id
1 'polypeptide(L)'
;MQIFVKTLTGKTITLEVESSDTIENVGAPFDPEIHEAIAREANDDVPDGTVLQEFRKGFAMGDRLLRPAMVQVSFTDKPAEAPAAETREDEEPSPAESGDAAEGGQQQQQAQQ
;
A
#
# COMPACT_ATOMS: atom_id res chain seq x y z
N MET A 1 -3.55 1.42 22.59
CA MET A 1 -4.96 1.05 22.90
C MET A 1 -5.00 -0.40 23.39
N GLN A 2 -5.92 -0.76 24.27
CA GLN A 2 -6.01 -2.13 24.81
C GLN A 2 -7.26 -2.83 24.25
N ILE A 3 -7.08 -4.01 23.66
CA ILE A 3 -8.17 -4.80 23.06
C ILE A 3 -8.30 -6.12 23.81
N PHE A 4 -9.50 -6.42 24.30
CA PHE A 4 -9.80 -7.65 24.99
C PHE A 4 -10.44 -8.66 24.04
N VAL A 5 -9.78 -9.79 23.81
CA VAL A 5 -10.29 -10.87 22.96
C VAL A 5 -10.61 -12.11 23.80
N LYS A 6 -11.81 -12.67 23.61
CA LYS A 6 -12.16 -13.97 24.18
C LYS A 6 -11.62 -15.07 23.29
N THR A 7 -10.78 -15.94 23.86
CA THR A 7 -10.33 -17.15 23.18
C THR A 7 -11.43 -18.21 23.18
N LEU A 8 -11.30 -19.20 22.29
CA LEU A 8 -12.18 -20.38 22.26
C LEU A 8 -12.16 -21.17 23.58
N THR A 9 -11.09 -21.05 24.37
CA THR A 9 -10.97 -21.65 25.71
C THR A 9 -11.63 -20.84 26.83
N GLY A 10 -12.28 -19.72 26.49
CA GLY A 10 -12.94 -18.84 27.45
C GLY A 10 -11.99 -17.91 28.22
N LYS A 11 -10.67 -18.01 28.00
CA LYS A 11 -9.70 -17.05 28.55
C LYS A 11 -9.75 -15.75 27.77
N THR A 12 -9.83 -14.63 28.48
CA THR A 12 -9.66 -13.30 27.91
C THR A 12 -8.18 -12.99 27.83
N ILE A 13 -7.67 -12.71 26.62
CA ILE A 13 -6.31 -12.22 26.42
C ILE A 13 -6.41 -10.74 26.08
N THR A 14 -5.46 -9.99 26.58
CA THR A 14 -5.32 -8.57 26.32
C THR A 14 -4.27 -8.37 25.23
N LEU A 15 -4.66 -7.76 24.11
CA LEU A 15 -3.74 -7.29 23.08
C LEU A 15 -3.44 -5.82 23.30
N GLU A 16 -2.15 -5.48 23.36
CA GLU A 16 -1.68 -4.11 23.35
C GLU A 16 -1.41 -3.69 21.91
N VAL A 17 -2.07 -2.63 21.46
CA VAL A 17 -1.90 -2.06 20.11
C VAL A 17 -1.22 -0.70 20.26
N GLU A 18 -0.14 -0.48 19.52
CA GLU A 18 0.65 0.74 19.55
C GLU A 18 0.02 1.79 18.62
N SER A 19 0.31 3.07 18.85
CA SER A 19 -0.22 4.14 17.98
C SER A 19 0.49 4.20 16.62
N SER A 20 1.66 3.56 16.52
CA SER A 20 2.44 3.41 15.29
C SER A 20 1.76 2.50 14.27
N ASP A 21 0.80 1.68 14.69
CA ASP A 21 -0.02 0.86 13.79
C ASP A 21 -1.08 1.69 13.04
N THR A 22 -1.11 3.02 13.25
CA THR A 22 -2.03 3.95 12.58
C THR A 22 -1.25 4.98 11.78
N ILE A 23 -1.52 5.05 10.48
CA ILE A 23 -0.98 6.06 9.56
C ILE A 23 -1.87 7.30 9.62
N GLU A 24 -1.30 8.49 9.39
CA GLU A 24 -2.08 9.72 9.27
C GLU A 24 -2.93 9.65 7.98
N ASN A 25 -4.25 9.59 8.14
CA ASN A 25 -5.18 9.39 7.02
C ASN A 25 -5.61 10.70 6.36
N VAL A 26 -5.43 11.85 7.02
CA VAL A 26 -5.90 13.15 6.50
C VAL A 26 -5.04 13.56 5.30
N GLY A 27 -5.68 13.84 4.17
CA GLY A 27 -5.03 14.14 2.90
C GLY A 27 -4.64 12.92 2.06
N ALA A 28 -4.79 11.71 2.60
CA ALA A 28 -4.56 10.47 1.85
C ALA A 28 -5.78 10.11 0.98
N PRO A 29 -5.58 9.31 -0.09
CA PRO A 29 -6.70 8.74 -0.85
C PRO A 29 -7.51 7.76 0.02
N PHE A 30 -8.81 7.73 -0.21
CA PHE A 30 -9.71 6.81 0.46
C PHE A 30 -9.50 5.38 -0.05
N ASP A 31 -9.00 4.52 0.84
CA ASP A 31 -8.94 3.07 0.63
C ASP A 31 -10.09 2.33 1.38
N PRO A 32 -11.04 1.67 0.67
CA PRO A 32 -12.11 0.89 1.27
C PRO A 32 -11.66 -0.28 2.14
N GLU A 33 -10.44 -0.80 1.97
CA GLU A 33 -9.94 -1.93 2.75
C GLU A 33 -9.61 -1.52 4.19
N ILE A 34 -9.21 -0.26 4.41
CA ILE A 34 -8.78 0.25 5.71
C ILE A 34 -9.64 1.42 6.24
N HIS A 35 -10.50 1.99 5.40
CA HIS A 35 -11.35 3.13 5.75
C HIS A 35 -12.85 2.82 5.67
N GLU A 36 -13.59 3.41 6.59
CA GLU A 36 -15.05 3.43 6.64
C GLU A 36 -15.52 4.88 6.44
N ALA A 37 -16.02 5.20 5.25
CA ALA A 37 -16.54 6.53 4.93
C ALA A 37 -17.92 6.73 5.58
N ILE A 38 -17.99 7.53 6.64
CA ILE A 38 -19.25 7.81 7.36
C ILE A 38 -19.97 9.06 6.83
N ALA A 39 -19.24 9.93 6.13
CA ALA A 39 -19.76 11.16 5.55
C ALA A 39 -18.98 11.53 4.28
N ARG A 40 -19.64 12.28 3.40
CA ARG A 40 -19.00 12.92 2.24
C ARG A 40 -19.24 14.41 2.29
N GLU A 41 -18.24 15.18 1.92
CA GLU A 41 -18.32 16.65 1.90
C GLU A 41 -17.94 17.16 0.52
N ALA A 42 -18.74 18.11 0.02
CA ALA A 42 -18.41 18.83 -1.20
C ALA A 42 -17.17 19.70 -0.94
N ASN A 43 -16.07 19.38 -1.59
CA ASN A 43 -14.82 20.12 -1.43
C ASN A 43 -14.05 20.13 -2.75
N ASP A 44 -13.92 21.31 -3.36
CA ASP A 44 -13.25 21.52 -4.64
C ASP A 44 -11.75 21.83 -4.51
N ASP A 45 -11.22 21.94 -3.28
CA ASP A 45 -9.80 22.25 -3.02
C ASP A 45 -8.91 20.99 -3.12
N VAL A 46 -9.49 19.81 -2.90
CA VAL A 46 -8.81 18.50 -2.97
C VAL A 46 -9.49 17.58 -3.99
N PRO A 47 -8.78 16.59 -4.55
CA PRO A 47 -9.39 15.65 -5.49
C PRO A 47 -10.54 14.85 -4.87
N ASP A 48 -11.41 14.30 -5.72
CA ASP A 48 -12.47 13.39 -5.29
C ASP A 48 -11.86 12.15 -4.61
N GLY A 49 -12.50 11.69 -3.53
CA GLY A 49 -12.02 10.52 -2.80
C GLY A 49 -10.85 10.78 -1.84
N THR A 50 -10.53 12.03 -1.51
CA THR A 50 -9.53 12.35 -0.49
C THR A 50 -10.14 12.37 0.91
N VAL A 51 -9.43 11.83 1.90
CA VAL A 51 -9.86 11.89 3.30
C VAL A 51 -9.62 13.31 3.84
N LEU A 52 -10.72 14.01 4.14
CA LEU A 52 -10.69 15.36 4.68
C LEU A 52 -10.50 15.37 6.20
N GLN A 53 -11.11 14.41 6.88
CA GLN A 53 -11.09 14.31 8.33
C GLN A 53 -11.23 12.87 8.79
N GLU A 54 -10.46 12.52 9.81
CA GLU A 54 -10.61 11.27 10.55
C GLU A 54 -11.46 11.52 11.81
N PHE A 55 -12.62 10.87 11.89
CA PHE A 55 -13.52 10.93 13.03
C PHE A 55 -13.11 9.94 14.14
N ARG A 56 -12.59 8.78 13.74
CA ARG A 56 -12.07 7.79 14.69
C ARG A 56 -10.99 6.96 14.04
N LYS A 57 -9.84 6.88 14.73
CA LYS A 57 -8.72 6.04 14.32
C LYS A 57 -9.11 4.59 14.03
N GLY A 58 -8.62 4.10 12.89
CA GLY A 58 -8.56 2.68 12.55
C GLY A 58 -7.35 2.03 13.19
N PHE A 59 -7.32 0.71 13.24
CA PHE A 59 -6.20 -0.06 13.81
C PHE A 59 -5.98 -1.32 12.99
N ALA A 60 -4.72 -1.57 12.64
CA ALA A 60 -4.25 -2.83 12.09
C ALA A 60 -3.26 -3.48 13.07
N MET A 61 -3.02 -4.77 12.93
CA MET A 61 -1.97 -5.50 13.64
C MET A 61 -1.30 -6.42 12.63
N GLY A 62 -0.11 -6.03 12.17
CA GLY A 62 0.51 -6.64 10.99
C GLY A 62 -0.44 -6.59 9.79
N ASP A 63 -0.64 -7.72 9.12
CA ASP A 63 -1.52 -7.84 7.95
C ASP A 63 -3.03 -7.92 8.29
N ARG A 64 -3.38 -7.84 9.58
CA ARG A 64 -4.76 -8.02 10.02
C ARG A 64 -5.37 -6.67 10.40
N LEU A 65 -6.37 -6.24 9.63
CA LEU A 65 -7.24 -5.13 10.03
C LEU A 65 -8.06 -5.52 11.26
N LEU A 66 -7.89 -4.78 12.36
CA LEU A 66 -8.70 -4.97 13.56
C LEU A 66 -9.96 -4.13 13.50
N ARG A 67 -9.84 -2.91 12.95
CA ARG A 67 -10.95 -1.98 12.78
C ARG A 67 -10.62 -0.91 11.74
N PRO A 68 -11.52 -0.61 10.78
CA PRO A 68 -11.30 0.47 9.83
C PRO A 68 -11.35 1.85 10.49
N ALA A 69 -10.66 2.82 9.90
CA ALA A 69 -10.73 4.21 10.33
C ALA A 69 -12.03 4.84 9.84
N MET A 70 -12.76 5.51 10.74
CA MET A 70 -13.97 6.23 10.34
C MET A 70 -13.58 7.61 9.84
N VAL A 71 -13.88 7.88 8.58
CA VAL A 71 -13.40 9.06 7.86
C VAL A 71 -14.53 9.79 7.15
N GLN A 72 -14.30 11.07 6.87
CA GLN A 72 -15.08 11.88 5.95
C GLN A 72 -14.26 12.13 4.69
N VAL A 73 -14.90 11.96 3.55
CA VAL A 73 -14.24 11.95 2.23
C VAL A 73 -14.74 13.12 1.40
N SER A 74 -13.85 13.76 0.65
CA SER A 74 -14.22 14.77 -0.34
C SER A 74 -15.04 14.14 -1.47
N PHE A 75 -15.99 14.92 -1.97
CA PHE A 75 -16.67 14.66 -3.22
C PHE A 75 -16.67 15.93 -4.06
N THR A 76 -16.45 15.81 -5.36
CA THR A 76 -16.58 16.93 -6.30
C THR A 76 -17.63 16.59 -7.36
N ASP A 77 -18.48 17.56 -7.70
CA ASP A 77 -19.46 17.41 -8.79
C ASP A 77 -18.81 17.62 -10.17
N LYS A 78 -17.58 18.14 -10.17
CA LYS A 78 -16.76 18.33 -11.37
C LYS A 78 -16.21 16.97 -11.82
N PRO A 79 -16.29 16.60 -13.11
CA PRO A 79 -15.73 15.34 -13.60
C PRO A 79 -14.25 15.21 -13.21
N ALA A 80 -13.95 14.24 -12.34
CA ALA A 80 -12.62 13.99 -11.83
C ALA A 80 -11.69 13.59 -12.98
N GLU A 81 -10.67 14.41 -13.23
CA GLU A 81 -9.49 13.97 -13.96
C GLU A 81 -8.79 12.94 -13.08
N ALA A 82 -8.80 11.67 -13.52
CA ALA A 82 -8.44 10.51 -12.72
C ALA A 82 -7.05 10.68 -12.07
N PRO A 83 -6.91 10.59 -10.73
CA PRO A 83 -5.60 10.46 -10.13
C PRO A 83 -5.05 9.07 -10.50
N ALA A 84 -3.86 9.09 -11.09
CA ALA A 84 -3.11 7.91 -11.49
C ALA A 84 -3.05 6.90 -10.34
N ALA A 85 -3.45 5.67 -10.64
CA ALA A 85 -3.06 4.52 -9.85
C ALA A 85 -1.53 4.54 -9.73
N GLU A 86 -1.02 4.74 -8.52
CA GLU A 86 0.38 4.56 -8.22
C GLU A 86 0.76 3.13 -8.60
N THR A 87 1.63 3.06 -9.60
CA THR A 87 2.30 1.89 -10.12
C THR A 87 2.85 1.09 -8.94
N ARG A 88 2.37 -0.15 -8.78
CA ARG A 88 3.12 -1.16 -8.05
C ARG A 88 4.44 -1.33 -8.79
N GLU A 89 5.52 -0.81 -8.22
CA GLU A 89 6.88 -1.13 -8.65
C GLU A 89 7.15 -2.58 -8.20
N ASP A 90 6.68 -3.52 -9.02
CA ASP A 90 6.97 -4.95 -8.90
C ASP A 90 8.45 -5.17 -9.24
N GLU A 91 9.23 -5.53 -8.21
CA GLU A 91 10.30 -6.53 -8.21
C GLU A 91 11.09 -6.70 -9.52
N GLU A 92 12.25 -6.05 -9.62
CA GLU A 92 13.26 -6.35 -10.65
C GLU A 92 14.06 -7.60 -10.22
N PRO A 93 13.94 -8.77 -10.89
CA PRO A 93 14.76 -9.92 -10.53
C PRO A 93 16.18 -9.71 -11.05
N SER A 94 17.13 -9.67 -10.11
CA SER A 94 18.57 -9.75 -10.36
C SER A 94 18.91 -10.91 -11.31
N PRO A 95 19.49 -10.66 -12.49
CA PRO A 95 20.08 -11.72 -13.30
C PRO A 95 21.52 -11.98 -12.84
N ALA A 96 21.70 -13.24 -12.46
CA ALA A 96 22.92 -13.90 -12.08
C ALA A 96 24.16 -13.57 -12.92
N GLU A 97 25.28 -13.54 -12.21
CA GLU A 97 26.64 -13.71 -12.72
C GLU A 97 26.73 -14.86 -13.74
N SER A 98 27.34 -14.58 -14.89
CA SER A 98 28.06 -15.61 -15.65
C SER A 98 29.27 -14.95 -16.30
N GLY A 99 30.44 -15.28 -15.75
CA GLY A 99 31.71 -15.07 -16.42
C GLY A 99 31.98 -16.21 -17.41
N ASP A 100 32.62 -15.88 -18.53
CA ASP A 100 33.44 -16.79 -19.33
C ASP A 100 34.31 -15.88 -20.23
N ALA A 101 35.57 -15.66 -19.86
CA ALA A 101 36.75 -16.44 -20.24
C ALA A 101 37.26 -16.11 -21.66
N ALA A 102 38.55 -15.81 -21.68
CA ALA A 102 39.34 -15.44 -22.84
C ALA A 102 39.80 -16.67 -23.63
N GLU A 103 39.91 -16.56 -24.96
CA GLU A 103 40.99 -17.17 -25.76
C GLU A 103 40.93 -16.61 -27.20
N GLY A 104 42.03 -16.08 -27.75
CA GLY A 104 42.92 -16.82 -28.65
C GLY A 104 42.43 -16.67 -30.10
N GLY A 105 43.09 -16.03 -31.06
CA GLY A 105 44.50 -16.16 -31.42
C GLY A 105 44.65 -17.06 -32.66
N GLN A 106 44.84 -16.44 -33.83
CA GLN A 106 45.58 -16.94 -35.02
C GLN A 106 45.10 -18.22 -35.76
N GLN A 107 44.84 -18.07 -37.07
CA GLN A 107 45.50 -18.75 -38.22
C GLN A 107 44.57 -18.65 -39.46
N GLN A 108 44.93 -17.94 -40.53
CA GLN A 108 45.84 -18.31 -41.63
C GLN A 108 45.46 -19.58 -42.43
N GLN A 109 45.26 -19.33 -43.73
CA GLN A 109 45.54 -20.19 -44.90
C GLN A 109 44.56 -21.33 -45.26
N GLN A 110 43.94 -21.20 -46.45
CA GLN A 110 44.05 -22.06 -47.65
C GLN A 110 42.81 -21.79 -48.53
N ALA A 111 42.95 -21.18 -49.71
CA ALA A 111 43.39 -21.77 -50.97
C ALA A 111 42.45 -22.86 -51.52
N GLN A 112 41.93 -22.60 -52.73
CA GLN A 112 41.30 -23.51 -53.70
C GLN A 112 39.81 -23.80 -53.48
N GLN A 113 38.94 -23.26 -54.33
CA GLN A 113 38.50 -23.87 -55.60
C GLN A 113 38.05 -22.78 -56.58
#